data_AF-A0A417F688-F1
#
_entry.id   AF-A0A417F688-F1
#
_cell.length_a   1.000
_cell.length_b   1.000
_cell.length_c   1.000
_cell.angle_alpha   90.00
_cell.angle_beta   90.00
_cell.angle_gamma   90.00
#
_symmetry.space_group_name_H-M   'P 1'
#
loop_
_entity.id
_entity.type
_entity.pdbx_description
1 polymer ?
#
loop_
_entity_poly.entity_id
_entity_poly.type
_entity_poly.pdbx_seq_one_letter_code
_entity_poly.pdbx_strand_id
1 'polypeptide(L)'
;MWVVDIIENCITLWNSTLSSIWSMLTQSPETFHNGAVWDAITKIFTALQGAGYGLLVLFFAMSFFKHTVSFREFRHPEQIIGYLIRFVAAKVLISQGMEVIKLIFKISGSFIGDIAAQMGGLTEIAATLPENIRNAIEDASIIPQIFIYLVSLILSAVVIVLSISLLMTVYGRFFRIYMYVALAPLPMSTFAGELTSRHGRTYMQGLIGACMEAIVIVIACIIFNAFTSVDGSDFPINFGDSGVGLVLTYMLKVIIQMVILGSMVKAADKTVKEMFAL
;
A
#
# COMPACT_ATOMS: atom_id res chain seq x y z
N MET A 1 6.62 -39.20 -0.24
CA MET A 1 5.67 -38.31 -0.94
C MET A 1 5.12 -37.20 -0.05
N TRP A 2 4.65 -37.47 1.18
CA TRP A 2 4.23 -36.45 2.17
C TRP A 2 5.10 -35.19 2.39
N VAL A 3 6.43 -35.28 2.35
CA VAL A 3 7.33 -34.11 2.55
C VAL A 3 7.29 -33.15 1.36
N VAL A 4 7.28 -33.70 0.15
CA VAL A 4 7.20 -32.92 -1.09
C VAL A 4 5.89 -32.14 -1.11
N ASP A 5 4.78 -32.81 -0.77
CA ASP A 5 3.45 -32.19 -0.71
C ASP A 5 3.42 -30.99 0.25
N ILE A 6 4.06 -31.08 1.42
CA ILE A 6 4.12 -29.96 2.37
C ILE A 6 4.87 -28.78 1.78
N ILE A 7 6.03 -29.02 1.17
CA ILE A 7 6.85 -27.95 0.59
C ILE A 7 6.12 -27.29 -0.58
N GLU A 8 5.52 -28.08 -1.47
CA GLU A 8 4.72 -27.59 -2.60
C GLU A 8 3.51 -26.80 -2.12
N ASN A 9 2.82 -27.24 -1.06
CA ASN A 9 1.71 -26.50 -0.47
C ASN A 9 2.16 -25.14 0.08
N CYS A 10 3.35 -25.06 0.70
CA CYS A 10 3.90 -23.78 1.18
C CYS A 10 4.21 -22.82 0.05
N ILE A 11 4.86 -23.32 -0.99
CA ILE A 11 5.19 -22.55 -2.20
C ILE A 11 3.91 -22.07 -2.88
N THR A 12 2.91 -22.94 -2.98
CA THR A 12 1.60 -22.61 -3.56
C THR A 12 0.88 -21.55 -2.74
N LEU A 13 0.90 -21.65 -1.40
CA LEU A 13 0.32 -20.63 -0.52
C LEU A 13 0.98 -19.27 -0.74
N TRP A 14 2.30 -19.23 -0.87
CA TRP A 14 3.03 -18.01 -1.14
C TRP A 14 2.69 -17.41 -2.50
N ASN A 15 2.71 -18.21 -3.55
CA ASN A 15 2.38 -17.76 -4.90
C ASN A 15 0.92 -17.25 -4.98
N SER A 16 -0.01 -17.93 -4.30
CA SER A 16 -1.40 -17.48 -4.16
C SER A 16 -1.50 -16.14 -3.42
N THR A 17 -0.67 -15.94 -2.39
CA THR A 17 -0.59 -14.68 -1.64
C THR A 17 -0.08 -13.54 -2.52
N LEU A 18 0.99 -13.75 -3.31
CA LEU A 18 1.50 -12.77 -4.27
C LEU A 18 0.46 -12.40 -5.33
N SER A 19 -0.24 -13.40 -5.88
CA SER A 19 -1.32 -13.19 -6.84
C SER A 19 -2.48 -12.37 -6.24
N SER A 20 -2.86 -12.69 -5.00
CA SER A 20 -3.88 -11.94 -4.27
C SER A 20 -3.46 -10.48 -4.05
N ILE A 21 -2.21 -10.24 -3.67
CA ILE A 21 -1.66 -8.90 -3.49
C ILE A 21 -1.66 -8.13 -4.82
N TRP A 22 -1.27 -8.76 -5.93
CA TRP A 22 -1.32 -8.14 -7.24
C TRP A 22 -2.73 -7.67 -7.61
N SER A 23 -3.70 -8.57 -7.46
CA SER A 23 -5.12 -8.25 -7.70
C SER A 23 -5.57 -7.07 -6.85
N MET A 24 -5.22 -7.05 -5.56
CA MET A 24 -5.55 -5.94 -4.66
C MET A 24 -4.83 -4.64 -5.02
N LEU A 25 -3.57 -4.67 -5.46
CA LEU A 25 -2.83 -3.45 -5.83
C LEU A 25 -3.39 -2.77 -7.07
N THR A 26 -3.89 -3.56 -8.02
CA THR A 26 -4.47 -3.06 -9.27
C THR A 26 -5.95 -2.67 -9.16
N GLN A 27 -6.62 -3.07 -8.07
CA GLN A 27 -8.03 -2.76 -7.84
C GLN A 27 -8.23 -1.35 -7.27
N SER A 28 -9.19 -0.60 -7.83
CA SER A 28 -9.59 0.70 -7.28
C SER A 28 -10.26 0.53 -5.90
N PRO A 29 -9.97 1.41 -4.91
CA PRO A 29 -10.67 1.44 -3.62
C PRO A 29 -12.20 1.53 -3.73
N GLU A 30 -12.73 2.04 -4.85
CA GLU A 30 -14.19 2.13 -5.09
C GLU A 30 -14.84 0.76 -5.28
N THR A 31 -14.10 -0.19 -5.84
CA THR A 31 -14.61 -1.52 -6.23
C THR A 31 -14.21 -2.63 -5.26
N PHE A 32 -13.31 -2.32 -4.32
CA PHE A 32 -12.79 -3.27 -3.35
C PHE A 32 -13.91 -3.86 -2.48
N HIS A 33 -13.91 -5.19 -2.30
CA HIS A 33 -15.00 -5.96 -1.67
C HIS A 33 -16.40 -5.56 -2.17
N ASN A 34 -16.58 -5.52 -3.49
CA ASN A 34 -17.84 -5.16 -4.17
C ASN A 34 -18.34 -3.73 -3.87
N GLY A 35 -17.48 -2.84 -3.38
CA GLY A 35 -17.82 -1.45 -3.08
C GLY A 35 -18.60 -1.24 -1.78
N ALA A 36 -18.89 -2.31 -1.01
CA ALA A 36 -19.65 -2.19 0.24
C ALA A 36 -19.00 -1.23 1.26
N VAL A 37 -17.66 -1.26 1.35
CA VAL A 37 -16.90 -0.34 2.20
C VAL A 37 -16.97 1.08 1.64
N TRP A 38 -16.83 1.23 0.31
CA TRP A 38 -16.90 2.54 -0.35
C TRP A 38 -18.25 3.23 -0.16
N ASP A 39 -19.35 2.48 -0.21
CA ASP A 39 -20.69 3.00 0.05
C ASP A 39 -20.84 3.54 1.48
N ALA A 40 -20.30 2.81 2.46
CA ALA A 40 -20.29 3.26 3.85
C ALA A 40 -19.46 4.56 4.01
N ILE A 41 -18.29 4.62 3.38
CA ILE A 41 -17.41 5.79 3.43
C ILE A 41 -18.03 7.00 2.73
N THR A 42 -18.73 6.80 1.62
CA THR A 42 -19.42 7.87 0.88
C THR A 42 -20.56 8.47 1.72
N LYS A 43 -21.28 7.64 2.48
CA LYS A 43 -22.30 8.13 3.44
C LYS A 43 -21.66 8.96 4.55
N ILE A 44 -20.54 8.51 5.11
CA ILE A 44 -19.81 9.25 6.15
C ILE A 44 -19.28 10.58 5.60
N PHE A 45 -18.67 10.57 4.41
CA PHE A 45 -18.21 11.77 3.72
C PHE A 45 -19.35 12.78 3.56
N THR A 46 -20.50 12.34 3.05
CA THR A 46 -21.69 13.20 2.86
C THR A 46 -22.20 13.76 4.19
N ALA A 47 -22.23 12.95 5.24
CA ALA A 47 -22.62 13.42 6.57
C ALA A 47 -21.65 14.49 7.10
N LEU A 48 -20.34 14.32 6.86
CA LEU A 48 -19.31 15.27 7.28
C LEU A 48 -19.21 16.51 6.38
N GLN A 49 -19.77 16.50 5.17
CA GLN A 49 -19.80 17.69 4.31
C GLN A 49 -20.50 18.86 4.97
N GLY A 50 -21.59 18.62 5.72
CA GLY A 50 -22.29 19.66 6.48
C GLY A 50 -21.37 20.34 7.51
N ALA A 51 -20.63 19.53 8.27
CA ALA A 51 -19.62 20.04 9.20
C ALA A 51 -18.48 20.77 8.48
N GLY A 52 -18.05 20.27 7.32
CA GLY A 52 -17.06 20.91 6.45
C GLY A 52 -17.49 22.30 5.99
N TYR A 53 -18.74 22.50 5.61
CA TYR A 53 -19.25 23.83 5.26
C TYR A 53 -19.29 24.79 6.45
N GLY A 54 -19.68 24.30 7.64
CA GLY A 54 -19.64 25.10 8.86
C GLY A 54 -18.22 25.57 9.20
N LEU A 55 -17.25 24.65 9.14
CA LEU A 55 -15.83 24.97 9.33
C LEU A 55 -15.30 25.92 8.25
N LEU A 56 -15.73 25.77 7.00
CA LEU A 56 -15.32 26.63 5.90
C LEU A 56 -15.71 28.09 6.16
N VAL A 57 -16.94 28.32 6.63
CA VAL A 57 -17.40 29.67 7.01
C VAL A 57 -16.59 30.21 8.19
N LEU A 58 -16.30 29.36 9.18
CA LEU A 58 -15.53 29.73 10.36
C LEU A 58 -14.08 30.13 9.98
N PHE A 59 -13.37 29.31 9.21
CA PHE A 59 -11.99 29.59 8.75
C PHE A 59 -11.90 30.83 7.87
N PHE A 60 -12.90 31.04 7.02
CA PHE A 60 -13.03 32.25 6.23
C PHE A 60 -13.24 33.48 7.12
N ALA A 61 -14.20 33.43 8.05
CA ALA A 61 -14.48 34.54 8.96
C ALA A 61 -13.26 34.91 9.80
N MET A 62 -12.53 33.93 10.34
CA MET A 62 -11.29 34.18 11.09
C MET A 62 -10.22 34.87 10.22
N SER A 63 -10.07 34.45 8.96
CA SER A 63 -9.11 35.08 8.05
C SER A 63 -9.54 36.49 7.67
N PHE A 64 -10.84 36.71 7.44
CA PHE A 64 -11.40 38.01 7.10
C PHE A 64 -11.26 39.03 8.25
N PHE A 65 -11.58 38.63 9.48
CA PHE A 65 -11.51 39.51 10.65
C PHE A 65 -10.07 39.89 11.02
N LYS A 66 -9.12 38.96 10.93
CA LYS A 66 -7.72 39.26 11.24
C LYS A 66 -7.14 40.33 10.31
N HIS A 67 -7.56 40.33 9.05
CA HIS A 67 -7.10 41.29 8.03
C HIS A 67 -7.86 42.62 8.08
N THR A 68 -9.11 42.65 8.55
CA THR A 68 -9.88 43.90 8.70
C THR A 68 -9.50 44.74 9.92
N VAL A 69 -8.77 44.19 10.90
CA VAL A 69 -8.20 44.97 12.03
C VAL A 69 -7.06 45.90 11.55
N SER A 70 -6.46 45.63 10.39
CA SER A 70 -5.53 46.53 9.70
C SER A 70 -6.32 47.50 8.81
N PHE A 71 -6.80 48.61 9.37
CA PHE A 71 -7.57 49.65 8.67
C PHE A 71 -6.84 50.30 7.45
N ARG A 72 -5.61 49.90 7.14
CA ARG A 72 -4.85 50.38 5.97
C ARG A 72 -5.16 49.61 4.68
N GLU A 73 -5.78 48.43 4.77
CA GLU A 73 -5.99 47.51 3.65
C GLU A 73 -7.32 47.67 2.91
N PHE A 74 -8.30 48.40 3.48
CA PHE A 74 -9.52 48.79 2.78
C PHE A 74 -9.29 49.70 1.56
N ARG A 75 -8.05 50.14 1.31
CA ARG A 75 -7.69 50.98 0.17
C ARG A 75 -7.50 50.19 -1.12
N HIS A 76 -7.39 48.85 -1.06
CA HIS A 76 -7.18 47.98 -2.23
C HIS A 76 -8.28 46.91 -2.33
N PRO A 77 -9.36 47.13 -3.13
CA PRO A 77 -10.47 46.18 -3.27
C PRO A 77 -10.04 44.80 -3.78
N GLU A 78 -8.87 44.71 -4.42
CA GLU A 78 -8.26 43.48 -4.92
C GLU A 78 -8.07 42.40 -3.83
N GLN A 79 -7.73 42.79 -2.59
CA GLN A 79 -7.51 41.84 -1.51
C GLN A 79 -8.80 41.14 -1.08
N ILE A 80 -9.92 41.86 -1.04
CA ILE A 80 -11.24 41.32 -0.67
C ILE A 80 -11.71 40.31 -1.73
N ILE A 81 -11.50 40.63 -3.01
CA ILE A 81 -11.82 39.73 -4.13
C ILE A 81 -11.01 38.43 -4.02
N GLY A 82 -9.72 38.51 -3.65
CA GLY A 82 -8.87 37.34 -3.43
C GLY A 82 -9.41 36.38 -2.37
N TYR A 83 -9.92 36.89 -1.24
CA TYR A 83 -10.53 36.05 -0.21
C TYR A 83 -11.83 35.39 -0.67
N LEU A 84 -12.67 36.11 -1.42
CA LEU A 84 -13.90 35.54 -1.99
C LEU A 84 -13.61 34.43 -3.01
N ILE A 85 -12.59 34.61 -3.87
CA ILE A 85 -12.15 33.55 -4.80
C ILE A 85 -11.71 32.31 -4.03
N ARG A 86 -10.89 32.46 -2.98
CA ARG A 86 -10.46 31.34 -2.12
C ARG A 86 -11.63 30.64 -1.45
N PHE A 87 -12.60 31.40 -0.96
CA PHE A 87 -13.83 30.85 -0.36
C PHE A 87 -14.63 30.02 -1.36
N VAL A 88 -14.88 30.55 -2.55
CA VAL A 88 -15.61 29.84 -3.62
C VAL A 88 -14.83 28.59 -4.05
N ALA A 89 -13.51 28.69 -4.22
CA ALA A 89 -12.68 27.54 -4.56
C ALA A 89 -12.73 26.45 -3.47
N ALA A 90 -12.61 26.81 -2.20
CA ALA A 90 -12.73 25.88 -1.08
C ALA A 90 -14.13 25.25 -0.99
N LYS A 91 -15.19 26.03 -1.26
CA LYS A 91 -16.56 25.51 -1.29
C LYS A 91 -16.72 24.49 -2.41
N VAL A 92 -16.24 24.79 -3.61
CA VAL A 92 -16.26 23.86 -4.75
C VAL A 92 -15.47 22.59 -4.42
N LEU A 93 -14.31 22.72 -3.76
CA LEU A 93 -13.51 21.58 -3.33
C LEU A 93 -14.25 20.67 -2.35
N ILE A 94 -15.02 21.20 -1.38
CA ILE A 94 -15.83 20.37 -0.48
C ILE A 94 -17.02 19.76 -1.23
N SER A 95 -17.70 20.53 -2.08
CA SER A 95 -18.86 20.07 -2.84
C SER A 95 -18.51 18.95 -3.81
N GLN A 96 -17.39 19.06 -4.51
CA GLN A 96 -16.89 18.11 -5.50
C GLN A 96 -15.74 17.25 -4.94
N GLY A 97 -15.55 17.22 -3.62
CA GLY A 97 -14.39 16.59 -3.00
C GLY A 97 -14.28 15.11 -3.30
N MET A 98 -15.41 14.42 -3.41
CA MET A 98 -15.45 13.02 -3.80
C MET A 98 -14.91 12.82 -5.22
N GLU A 99 -15.29 13.66 -6.17
CA GLU A 99 -14.82 13.57 -7.56
C GLU A 99 -13.32 13.89 -7.66
N VAL A 100 -12.82 14.83 -6.85
CA VAL A 100 -11.38 15.11 -6.76
C VAL A 100 -10.62 13.89 -6.22
N ILE A 101 -11.14 13.22 -5.18
CA ILE A 101 -10.54 12.01 -4.62
C ILE A 101 -10.51 10.88 -5.66
N LYS A 102 -11.63 10.64 -6.35
CA LYS A 102 -11.70 9.64 -7.43
C LYS A 102 -10.73 9.94 -8.57
N LEU A 103 -10.54 11.21 -8.92
CA LEU A 103 -9.55 11.61 -9.91
C LEU A 103 -8.12 11.24 -9.47
N ILE A 104 -7.78 11.46 -8.19
CA ILE A 104 -6.48 11.05 -7.63
C ILE A 104 -6.32 9.52 -7.70
N PHE A 105 -7.36 8.76 -7.38
CA PHE A 105 -7.34 7.30 -7.50
C PHE A 105 -7.17 6.84 -8.95
N LYS A 106 -7.85 7.49 -9.90
CA LYS A 106 -7.73 7.17 -11.32
C LYS A 106 -6.31 7.42 -11.84
N ILE A 107 -5.71 8.55 -11.48
CA ILE A 107 -4.32 8.89 -11.87
C ILE A 107 -3.34 7.90 -11.24
N SER A 108 -3.50 7.58 -9.96
CA SER A 108 -2.62 6.61 -9.29
C SER A 108 -2.78 5.21 -9.90
N GLY A 109 -4.02 4.81 -10.21
CA GLY A 109 -4.34 3.55 -10.86
C GLY A 109 -3.79 3.44 -12.28
N SER A 110 -3.76 4.53 -13.06
CA SER A 110 -3.16 4.50 -14.40
C SER A 110 -1.65 4.22 -14.33
N PHE A 111 -0.92 4.83 -13.38
CA PHE A 111 0.50 4.52 -13.19
C PHE A 111 0.73 3.04 -12.84
N ILE A 112 -0.10 2.47 -11.96
CA ILE A 112 -0.03 1.05 -11.62
C ILE A 112 -0.30 0.19 -12.87
N GLY A 113 -1.28 0.57 -13.68
CA GLY A 113 -1.60 -0.10 -14.94
C GLY A 113 -0.46 -0.06 -15.95
N ASP A 114 0.19 1.09 -16.12
CA ASP A 114 1.33 1.26 -17.03
C ASP A 114 2.54 0.43 -16.59
N ILE A 115 2.81 0.39 -15.28
CA ILE A 115 3.87 -0.44 -14.71
C ILE A 115 3.54 -1.94 -14.87
N ALA A 116 2.28 -2.31 -14.61
CA ALA A 116 1.80 -3.68 -14.78
C ALA A 116 1.92 -4.18 -16.23
N ALA A 117 1.60 -3.33 -17.21
CA ALA A 117 1.65 -3.66 -18.63
C ALA A 117 3.07 -3.92 -19.14
N GLN A 118 4.07 -3.21 -18.60
CA GLN A 118 5.47 -3.37 -18.99
C GLN A 118 6.12 -4.65 -18.43
N MET A 119 5.48 -5.32 -17.47
CA MET A 119 6.15 -6.30 -16.60
C MET A 119 5.50 -7.67 -16.48
N GLY A 120 4.38 -7.93 -17.16
CA GLY A 120 3.82 -9.29 -17.19
C GLY A 120 3.37 -9.82 -15.82
N GLY A 121 2.86 -8.96 -14.92
CA GLY A 121 2.31 -9.37 -13.62
C GLY A 121 3.33 -9.90 -12.61
N LEU A 122 2.95 -9.98 -11.32
CA LEU A 122 3.80 -10.62 -10.28
C LEU A 122 3.94 -12.14 -10.45
N THR A 123 3.32 -12.72 -11.47
CA THR A 123 3.34 -14.17 -11.77
C THR A 123 4.72 -14.70 -12.15
N GLU A 124 5.65 -13.84 -12.58
CA GLU A 124 7.05 -14.23 -12.82
C GLU A 124 7.87 -14.42 -11.53
N ILE A 125 7.36 -13.98 -10.38
CA ILE A 125 8.02 -14.12 -9.05
C ILE A 125 7.64 -15.46 -8.39
N ALA A 126 6.87 -16.31 -9.08
CA ALA A 126 6.40 -17.56 -8.52
C ALA A 126 7.58 -18.47 -8.16
N ALA A 127 7.72 -18.79 -6.87
CA ALA A 127 8.67 -19.80 -6.44
C ALA A 127 8.21 -21.16 -6.97
N THR A 128 9.15 -21.98 -7.43
CA THR A 128 8.89 -23.37 -7.83
C THR A 128 9.86 -24.27 -7.09
N LEU A 129 9.43 -25.51 -6.80
CA LEU A 129 10.30 -26.51 -6.20
C LEU A 129 11.27 -27.04 -7.27
N PRO A 130 12.59 -26.79 -7.15
CA PRO A 130 13.55 -27.24 -8.14
C PRO A 130 13.69 -28.75 -8.15
N GLU A 131 13.90 -29.34 -9.33
CA GLU A 131 13.91 -30.80 -9.50
C GLU A 131 15.06 -31.47 -8.73
N ASN A 132 16.20 -30.79 -8.58
CA ASN A 132 17.31 -31.27 -7.76
C ASN A 132 16.92 -31.38 -6.27
N ILE A 133 16.05 -30.50 -5.76
CA ILE A 133 15.55 -30.57 -4.38
C ILE A 133 14.50 -31.67 -4.25
N ARG A 134 13.63 -31.84 -5.26
CA ARG A 134 12.68 -32.96 -5.31
C ARG A 134 13.40 -34.31 -5.25
N ASN A 135 14.37 -34.51 -6.13
CA ASN A 135 15.15 -35.75 -6.19
C ASN A 135 15.88 -35.99 -4.87
N ALA A 136 16.47 -34.95 -4.26
CA ALA A 136 17.11 -35.07 -2.95
C ALA A 136 16.16 -35.51 -1.81
N ILE A 137 14.86 -35.21 -1.90
CA ILE A 137 13.84 -35.67 -0.94
C ILE A 137 13.42 -37.11 -1.22
N GLU A 138 13.33 -37.49 -2.50
CA GLU A 138 12.89 -38.81 -2.94
C GLU A 138 13.97 -39.89 -2.74
N ASP A 139 15.24 -39.53 -2.94
CA ASP A 139 16.40 -40.41 -2.77
C ASP A 139 16.83 -40.57 -1.30
N ALA A 140 16.24 -39.79 -0.38
CA ALA A 140 16.57 -39.82 1.03
C ALA A 140 16.02 -41.09 1.73
N SER A 141 16.82 -41.69 2.61
CA SER A 141 16.37 -42.81 3.45
C SER A 141 15.32 -42.36 4.48
N ILE A 142 14.59 -43.34 5.05
CA ILE A 142 13.42 -43.09 5.92
C ILE A 142 13.74 -42.19 7.13
N ILE A 143 14.92 -42.36 7.74
CA ILE A 143 15.32 -41.59 8.94
C ILE A 143 15.55 -40.09 8.60
N PRO A 144 16.40 -39.73 7.62
CA PRO A 144 16.49 -38.36 7.10
C PRO A 144 15.15 -37.79 6.65
N GLN A 145 14.27 -38.58 6.05
CA GLN A 145 12.97 -38.11 5.57
C GLN A 145 12.04 -37.65 6.71
N ILE A 146 12.03 -38.36 7.85
CA ILE A 146 11.31 -37.93 9.06
C ILE A 146 11.85 -36.61 9.60
N PHE A 147 13.18 -36.42 9.56
CA PHE A 147 13.80 -35.17 9.99
C PHE A 147 13.41 -34.00 9.07
N ILE A 148 13.50 -34.20 7.74
CA ILE A 148 13.08 -33.18 6.75
C ILE A 148 11.59 -32.85 6.94
N TYR A 149 10.74 -33.85 7.21
CA TYR A 149 9.32 -33.63 7.47
C TYR A 149 9.10 -32.68 8.66
N LEU A 150 9.70 -32.97 9.81
CA LEU A 150 9.53 -32.16 11.03
C LEU A 150 10.01 -30.72 10.82
N VAL A 151 11.16 -30.55 10.17
CA VAL A 151 11.71 -29.23 9.84
C VAL A 151 10.81 -28.49 8.84
N SER A 152 10.33 -29.16 7.80
CA SER A 152 9.43 -28.57 6.80
C SER A 152 8.10 -28.14 7.41
N LEU A 153 7.59 -28.86 8.42
CA LEU A 153 6.38 -28.48 9.16
C LEU A 153 6.59 -27.23 10.01
N ILE A 154 7.77 -27.04 10.61
CA ILE A 154 8.08 -25.81 11.35
C ILE A 154 8.21 -24.63 10.38
N LEU A 155 8.92 -24.84 9.27
CA LEU A 155 9.12 -23.80 8.26
C LEU A 155 7.82 -23.43 7.53
N SER A 156 6.88 -24.37 7.35
CA SER A 156 5.56 -24.08 6.78
C SER A 156 4.74 -23.12 7.65
N ALA A 157 4.79 -23.28 8.97
CA ALA A 157 4.16 -22.36 9.91
C ALA A 157 4.70 -20.93 9.75
N VAL A 158 6.01 -20.79 9.51
CA VAL A 158 6.65 -19.48 9.24
C VAL A 158 6.13 -18.87 7.94
N VAL A 159 6.04 -19.65 6.87
CA VAL A 159 5.50 -19.18 5.57
C VAL A 159 4.06 -18.69 5.71
N ILE A 160 3.22 -19.39 6.49
CA ILE A 160 1.84 -18.96 6.77
C ILE A 160 1.82 -17.60 7.48
N VAL A 161 2.62 -17.44 8.54
CA VAL A 161 2.69 -16.18 9.31
C VAL A 161 3.17 -15.02 8.44
N LEU A 162 4.20 -15.23 7.61
CA LEU A 162 4.71 -14.21 6.69
C LEU A 162 3.69 -13.82 5.63
N SER A 163 2.98 -14.80 5.05
CA SER A 163 1.93 -14.57 4.07
C SER A 163 0.78 -13.73 4.65
N ILE A 164 0.31 -14.08 5.85
CA ILE A 164 -0.73 -13.32 6.56
C ILE A 164 -0.24 -11.91 6.89
N SER A 165 1.00 -11.76 7.38
CA SER A 165 1.55 -10.44 7.71
C SER A 165 1.63 -9.54 6.47
N LEU A 166 1.95 -10.10 5.31
CA LEU A 166 2.04 -9.35 4.06
C LEU A 166 0.65 -8.89 3.60
N LEU A 167 -0.34 -9.79 3.59
CA LEU A 167 -1.73 -9.46 3.30
C LEU A 167 -2.24 -8.36 4.23
N MET A 168 -2.05 -8.49 5.54
CA MET A 168 -2.47 -7.48 6.52
C MET A 168 -1.89 -6.09 6.23
N THR A 169 -0.65 -6.02 5.76
CA THR A 169 -0.01 -4.75 5.39
C THR A 169 -0.72 -4.09 4.20
N VAL A 170 -1.02 -4.87 3.16
CA VAL A 170 -1.73 -4.39 1.97
C VAL A 170 -3.18 -4.00 2.28
N TYR A 171 -3.88 -4.79 3.10
CA TYR A 171 -5.23 -4.47 3.60
C TYR A 171 -5.23 -3.18 4.45
N GLY A 172 -4.22 -3.01 5.32
CA GLY A 172 -4.06 -1.82 6.15
C GLY A 172 -4.03 -0.52 5.34
N ARG A 173 -3.42 -0.53 4.15
CA ARG A 173 -3.42 0.60 3.21
C ARG A 173 -4.84 1.01 2.82
N PHE A 174 -5.69 0.06 2.44
CA PHE A 174 -7.08 0.35 2.04
C PHE A 174 -7.86 1.01 3.17
N PHE A 175 -7.79 0.45 4.38
CA PHE A 175 -8.44 1.05 5.56
C PHE A 175 -7.96 2.47 5.81
N ARG A 176 -6.67 2.71 5.64
CA ARG A 176 -6.11 4.05 5.78
C ARG A 176 -6.65 5.01 4.73
N ILE A 177 -6.66 4.63 3.46
CA ILE A 177 -7.24 5.44 2.38
C ILE A 177 -8.70 5.77 2.71
N TYR A 178 -9.50 4.78 3.14
CA TYR A 178 -10.88 5.00 3.53
C TYR A 178 -11.04 5.99 4.67
N MET A 179 -10.17 5.97 5.69
CA MET A 179 -10.17 6.97 6.76
C MET A 179 -9.85 8.38 6.22
N TYR A 180 -8.88 8.52 5.31
CA TYR A 180 -8.59 9.80 4.66
C TYR A 180 -9.78 10.31 3.86
N VAL A 181 -10.47 9.44 3.11
CA VAL A 181 -11.65 9.81 2.31
C VAL A 181 -12.82 10.20 3.20
N ALA A 182 -13.16 9.39 4.20
CA ALA A 182 -14.29 9.66 5.10
C ALA A 182 -14.17 11.04 5.76
N LEU A 183 -12.96 11.38 6.23
CA LEU A 183 -12.71 12.62 6.97
C LEU A 183 -12.41 13.82 6.07
N ALA A 184 -12.31 13.64 4.75
CA ALA A 184 -11.87 14.63 3.78
C ALA A 184 -12.55 16.01 3.83
N PRO A 185 -13.87 16.14 4.08
CA PRO A 185 -14.52 17.45 4.09
C PRO A 185 -13.95 18.41 5.16
N LEU A 186 -13.45 17.86 6.28
CA LEU A 186 -12.91 18.65 7.39
C LEU A 186 -11.60 19.37 7.02
N PRO A 187 -10.51 18.69 6.60
CA PRO A 187 -9.29 19.35 6.17
C PRO A 187 -9.49 20.16 4.88
N MET A 188 -10.41 19.77 3.97
CA MET A 188 -10.71 20.58 2.79
C MET A 188 -11.30 21.95 3.15
N SER A 189 -12.02 22.08 4.27
CA SER A 189 -12.52 23.37 4.73
C SER A 189 -11.42 24.36 5.13
N THR A 190 -10.25 23.86 5.53
CA THR A 190 -9.13 24.71 5.97
C THR A 190 -8.53 25.55 4.84
N PHE A 191 -8.79 25.21 3.56
CA PHE A 191 -8.39 26.01 2.41
C PHE A 191 -9.07 27.38 2.34
N ALA A 192 -10.21 27.55 3.02
CA ALA A 192 -10.93 28.83 3.05
C ALA A 192 -10.18 29.92 3.82
N GLY A 193 -9.29 29.53 4.75
CA GLY A 193 -8.48 30.45 5.52
C GLY A 193 -7.01 30.43 5.10
N GLU A 194 -6.38 31.61 5.01
CA GLU A 194 -4.98 31.74 4.59
C GLU A 194 -4.03 31.06 5.59
N LEU A 195 -4.26 31.29 6.88
CA LEU A 195 -3.49 30.73 7.99
C LEU A 195 -3.68 29.21 8.13
N THR A 196 -4.87 28.71 7.77
CA THR A 196 -5.25 27.31 7.94
C THR A 196 -4.96 26.47 6.70
N SER A 197 -4.80 27.10 5.53
CA SER A 197 -4.59 26.45 4.24
C SER A 197 -3.43 25.45 4.19
N ARG A 198 -2.41 25.63 5.04
CA ARG A 198 -1.29 24.69 5.19
C ARG A 198 -1.77 23.29 5.59
N HIS A 199 -2.75 23.19 6.49
CA HIS A 199 -3.28 21.90 6.95
C HIS A 199 -4.02 21.16 5.83
N GLY A 200 -4.79 21.90 5.02
CA GLY A 200 -5.47 21.32 3.84
C GLY A 200 -4.48 20.81 2.79
N ARG A 201 -3.38 21.55 2.56
CA ARG A 201 -2.29 21.10 1.67
C ARG A 201 -1.62 19.82 2.19
N THR A 202 -1.26 19.79 3.47
CA THR A 202 -0.66 18.61 4.10
C THR A 202 -1.60 17.40 4.04
N TYR A 203 -2.90 17.60 4.26
CA TYR A 203 -3.88 16.54 4.06
C TYR A 203 -3.90 16.02 2.61
N MET A 204 -3.92 16.92 1.62
CA MET A 204 -3.94 16.52 0.21
C MET A 204 -2.67 15.75 -0.18
N GLN A 205 -1.51 16.20 0.31
CA GLN A 205 -0.24 15.48 0.17
C GLN A 205 -0.30 14.11 0.85
N GLY A 206 -0.91 14.00 2.03
CA GLY A 206 -1.11 12.73 2.72
C GLY A 206 -2.03 11.76 1.97
N LEU A 207 -3.12 12.27 1.38
CA LEU A 207 -4.02 11.47 0.54
C LEU A 207 -3.32 10.97 -0.72
N ILE A 208 -2.61 11.86 -1.43
CA ILE A 208 -1.81 11.49 -2.60
C ILE A 208 -0.75 10.47 -2.20
N GLY A 209 -0.04 10.68 -1.08
CA GLY A 209 0.94 9.74 -0.54
C GLY A 209 0.33 8.36 -0.26
N ALA A 210 -0.84 8.30 0.38
CA ALA A 210 -1.51 7.02 0.61
C ALA A 210 -1.87 6.28 -0.69
N CYS A 211 -2.13 7.01 -1.79
CA CYS A 211 -2.36 6.41 -3.11
C CYS A 211 -1.04 5.97 -3.77
N MET A 212 0.02 6.77 -3.65
CA MET A 212 1.36 6.48 -4.17
C MET A 212 2.01 5.27 -3.49
N GLU A 213 1.63 4.94 -2.25
CA GLU A 213 2.11 3.74 -1.56
C GLU A 213 1.89 2.46 -2.38
N ALA A 214 0.76 2.33 -3.08
CA ALA A 214 0.52 1.18 -3.95
C ALA A 214 1.53 1.11 -5.11
N ILE A 215 1.89 2.25 -5.68
CA ILE A 215 2.91 2.35 -6.74
C ILE A 215 4.29 1.95 -6.20
N VAL A 216 4.65 2.43 -5.00
CA VAL A 216 5.93 2.07 -4.36
C VAL A 216 6.00 0.60 -4.03
N ILE A 217 4.89 -0.03 -3.60
CA ILE A 217 4.82 -1.49 -3.38
C ILE A 217 5.07 -2.23 -4.70
N VAL A 218 4.46 -1.80 -5.80
CA VAL A 218 4.69 -2.42 -7.12
C VAL A 218 6.16 -2.28 -7.52
N ILE A 219 6.76 -1.09 -7.38
CA ILE A 219 8.19 -0.88 -7.65
C ILE A 219 9.07 -1.74 -6.74
N ALA A 220 8.71 -1.92 -5.48
CA ALA A 220 9.43 -2.80 -4.56
C ALA A 220 9.42 -4.26 -5.04
N CYS A 221 8.27 -4.76 -5.51
CA CYS A 221 8.19 -6.10 -6.09
C CYS A 221 9.07 -6.25 -7.34
N ILE A 222 9.18 -5.19 -8.15
CA ILE A 222 9.99 -5.17 -9.38
C ILE A 222 11.47 -5.25 -9.04
N ILE A 223 11.92 -4.39 -8.12
CA ILE A 223 13.29 -4.39 -7.62
C ILE A 223 13.61 -5.75 -7.00
N PHE A 224 12.67 -6.32 -6.25
CA PHE A 224 12.83 -7.64 -5.66
C PHE A 224 12.98 -8.75 -6.71
N ASN A 225 12.17 -8.74 -7.78
CA ASN A 225 12.30 -9.72 -8.88
C ASN A 225 13.68 -9.61 -9.57
N ALA A 226 14.12 -8.37 -9.86
CA ALA A 226 15.46 -8.13 -10.40
C ALA A 226 16.57 -8.59 -9.43
N PHE A 227 16.36 -8.44 -8.12
CA PHE A 227 17.30 -8.88 -7.10
C PHE A 227 17.38 -10.41 -6.99
N THR A 228 16.27 -11.12 -7.15
CA THR A 228 16.25 -12.60 -7.07
C THR A 228 16.65 -13.32 -8.36
N SER A 229 16.54 -12.66 -9.51
CA SER A 229 16.89 -13.23 -10.82
C SER A 229 18.39 -13.25 -11.13
N VAL A 230 19.19 -12.41 -10.47
CA VAL A 230 20.66 -12.52 -10.49
C VAL A 230 21.05 -13.69 -9.60
N ASP A 231 21.45 -14.81 -10.21
CA ASP A 231 21.87 -16.09 -9.61
C ASP A 231 21.79 -16.11 -8.08
N GLY A 232 20.56 -16.33 -7.62
CA GLY A 232 20.12 -16.53 -6.24
C GLY A 232 20.98 -15.83 -5.20
N SER A 233 20.79 -14.51 -5.01
CA SER A 233 21.06 -13.76 -3.78
C SER A 233 21.90 -14.58 -2.79
N ASP A 234 23.23 -14.48 -2.94
CA ASP A 234 24.23 -15.39 -2.38
C ASP A 234 24.29 -15.28 -0.85
N PHE A 235 23.18 -15.64 -0.20
CA PHE A 235 23.07 -15.70 1.24
C PHE A 235 24.00 -16.82 1.68
N PRO A 236 24.93 -16.56 2.61
CA PRO A 236 25.93 -17.53 3.08
C PRO A 236 25.28 -18.55 4.03
N ILE A 237 24.21 -19.18 3.56
CA ILE A 237 23.42 -20.19 4.22
C ILE A 237 23.60 -21.44 3.39
N ASN A 238 24.39 -22.35 3.94
CA ASN A 238 24.62 -23.66 3.34
C ASN A 238 24.71 -24.68 4.48
N PHE A 239 23.73 -25.58 4.53
CA PHE A 239 23.68 -26.68 5.51
C PHE A 239 24.37 -27.96 4.99
N GLY A 240 25.24 -27.81 3.97
CA GLY A 240 25.99 -28.87 3.31
C GLY A 240 25.23 -29.51 2.14
N ASP A 241 25.96 -30.31 1.37
CA ASP A 241 25.46 -30.94 0.13
C ASP A 241 24.68 -32.24 0.38
N SER A 242 24.43 -32.58 1.65
CA SER A 242 23.55 -33.69 2.00
C SER A 242 22.11 -33.41 1.53
N GLY A 243 21.32 -34.44 1.20
CA GLY A 243 19.93 -34.24 0.77
C GLY A 243 19.09 -33.41 1.76
N VAL A 244 19.30 -33.63 3.07
CA VAL A 244 18.70 -32.81 4.14
C VAL A 244 19.20 -31.36 4.10
N GLY A 245 20.51 -31.17 3.94
CA GLY A 245 21.15 -29.85 3.88
C GLY A 245 20.69 -29.03 2.68
N LEU A 246 20.52 -29.65 1.52
CA LEU A 246 19.99 -29.02 0.31
C LEU A 246 18.55 -28.52 0.51
N VAL A 247 17.66 -29.36 1.04
CA VAL A 247 16.25 -29.01 1.29
C VAL A 247 16.15 -27.88 2.32
N LEU A 248 16.90 -27.97 3.42
CA LEU A 248 16.90 -26.93 4.46
C LEU A 248 17.45 -25.60 3.93
N THR A 249 18.53 -25.65 3.15
CA THR A 249 19.11 -24.47 2.51
C THR A 249 18.10 -23.80 1.58
N TYR A 250 17.42 -24.58 0.74
CA TYR A 250 16.40 -24.07 -0.18
C TYR A 250 15.23 -23.42 0.59
N MET A 251 14.64 -24.13 1.56
CA MET A 251 13.50 -23.61 2.32
C MET A 251 13.83 -22.33 3.08
N LEU A 252 15.03 -22.23 3.65
CA LEU A 252 15.45 -21.03 4.38
C LEU A 252 15.73 -19.86 3.43
N LYS A 253 16.29 -20.11 2.23
CA LYS A 253 16.45 -19.09 1.19
C LYS A 253 15.08 -18.53 0.75
N VAL A 254 14.09 -19.40 0.52
CA VAL A 254 12.72 -18.99 0.18
C VAL A 254 12.10 -18.13 1.29
N ILE A 255 12.26 -18.51 2.56
CA ILE A 255 11.75 -17.71 3.69
C ILE A 255 12.45 -16.33 3.76
N ILE A 256 13.75 -16.26 3.55
CA ILE A 256 14.49 -14.99 3.55
C ILE A 256 13.99 -14.08 2.43
N GLN A 257 13.78 -14.64 1.24
CA GLN A 257 13.18 -13.93 0.11
C GLN A 257 11.80 -13.36 0.48
N MET A 258 10.93 -14.14 1.15
CA MET A 258 9.64 -13.66 1.65
C MET A 258 9.80 -12.52 2.67
N VAL A 259 10.75 -12.63 3.59
CA VAL A 259 11.02 -11.59 4.61
C VAL A 259 11.51 -10.30 3.96
N ILE A 260 12.41 -10.39 2.98
CA ILE A 260 12.91 -9.22 2.25
C ILE A 260 11.76 -8.51 1.55
N LEU A 261 10.98 -9.22 0.74
CA LEU A 261 9.84 -8.63 0.07
C LEU A 261 8.86 -8.03 1.09
N GLY A 262 8.53 -8.77 2.15
CA GLY A 262 7.62 -8.28 3.17
C GLY A 262 8.13 -7.03 3.92
N SER A 263 9.44 -6.91 4.11
CA SER A 263 10.06 -5.71 4.68
C SER A 263 9.98 -4.51 3.74
N MET A 264 10.21 -4.72 2.43
CA MET A 264 10.10 -3.66 1.43
C MET A 264 8.65 -3.14 1.31
N VAL A 265 7.68 -4.06 1.32
CA VAL A 265 6.25 -3.69 1.31
C VAL A 265 5.86 -2.91 2.57
N LYS A 266 6.33 -3.31 3.76
CA LYS A 266 6.10 -2.56 5.00
C LYS A 266 6.80 -1.19 5.01
N ALA A 267 7.97 -1.07 4.38
CA ALA A 267 8.71 0.17 4.29
C ALA A 267 8.08 1.18 3.32
N ALA A 268 7.29 0.72 2.34
CA ALA A 268 6.70 1.56 1.30
C ALA A 268 5.95 2.78 1.86
N ASP A 269 5.17 2.60 2.93
CA ASP A 269 4.48 3.72 3.58
C ASP A 269 5.45 4.80 4.10
N LYS A 270 6.47 4.37 4.83
CA LYS A 270 7.48 5.28 5.40
C LYS A 270 8.23 5.99 4.28
N THR A 271 8.62 5.28 3.23
CA THR A 271 9.28 5.85 2.06
C THR A 271 8.44 6.95 1.42
N VAL A 272 7.13 6.73 1.26
CA VAL A 272 6.25 7.77 0.69
C VAL A 272 6.14 8.98 1.62
N LYS A 273 5.98 8.78 2.92
CA LYS A 273 5.92 9.91 3.88
C LYS A 273 7.19 10.75 3.83
N GLU A 274 8.36 10.10 3.77
CA GLU A 274 9.65 10.78 3.64
C GLU A 274 9.77 11.56 2.31
N MET A 275 9.28 11.00 1.19
CA MET A 275 9.26 11.68 -0.11
C MET A 275 8.40 12.96 -0.12
N PHE A 276 7.27 12.94 0.59
CA PHE A 276 6.37 14.10 0.69
C PHE A 276 6.71 15.03 1.86
N ALA A 277 7.80 14.76 2.60
CA ALA A 277 8.19 15.48 3.81
C ALA A 277 7.05 15.60 4.84
N LEU A 278 6.29 14.51 5.01
CA LEU A 278 5.14 14.36 5.91
C LEU A 278 5.52 13.75 7.26
#